data_AF-A0ABD0RYA8-F1
#
_entry.id   AF-A0ABD0RYA8-F1
#
_cell.length_a   1.000
_cell.length_b   1.000
_cell.length_c   1.000
_cell.angle_alpha   90.00
_cell.angle_beta   90.00
_cell.angle_gamma   90.00
#
_symmetry.space_group_name_H-M   'P 1'
#
loop_
_entity.id
_entity.type
_entity.pdbx_description
1 polymer ?
#
loop_
_entity_poly.entity_id
_entity_poly.type
_entity_poly.pdbx_seq_one_letter_code
_entity_poly.pdbx_strand_id
1 'polypeptide(L)'
;MDKILEALVSSSHPLTVKRAIVKKVMEAAEKEVTEEQCQALYHLTTRLILLGEDAFQRQVGLQVQEAYARYHRDEFARFFSKEYVLGLLQQGYGSLDRRDPAILDFLHGSLRLLISCPAVLELAPLLQTEVLRIICERPEPATCAKLATILTDFPQCVPREKAGVLFCQQLVRTFAYFHCPATEERELREYVTQVTRVSVLLQGIWKAEPATLLPSLQEVFAIISST
;
A
#
# COMPACT_ATOMS: atom_id res chain seq x y z
N MET A 1 13.06 18.08 -14.22
CA MET A 1 11.81 18.73 -13.74
C MET A 1 11.68 18.60 -12.22
N ASP A 2 12.22 17.52 -11.66
CA ASP A 2 12.45 17.28 -10.23
C ASP A 2 12.98 18.50 -9.45
N LYS A 3 14.07 19.16 -9.87
CA LYS A 3 14.63 20.31 -9.12
C LYS A 3 13.71 21.51 -9.07
N ILE A 4 12.95 21.76 -10.14
CA ILE A 4 11.95 22.83 -10.18
C ILE A 4 10.81 22.49 -9.22
N LEU A 5 10.36 21.24 -9.21
CA LEU A 5 9.30 20.78 -8.31
C LEU A 5 9.74 20.86 -6.85
N GLU A 6 10.96 20.44 -6.53
CA GLU A 6 11.55 20.49 -5.19
C GLU A 6 11.67 21.93 -4.65
N ALA A 7 12.15 22.86 -5.48
CA ALA A 7 12.19 24.27 -5.12
C ALA A 7 10.77 24.88 -4.98
N LEU A 8 9.83 24.44 -5.81
CA LEU A 8 8.46 24.95 -5.79
C LEU A 8 7.73 24.58 -4.50
N VAL A 9 7.80 23.31 -4.09
CA VAL A 9 7.07 22.85 -2.89
C VAL A 9 7.55 23.56 -1.64
N SER A 10 8.86 23.81 -1.53
CA SER A 10 9.50 24.53 -0.42
C SER A 10 9.38 26.06 -0.48
N SER A 11 8.93 26.62 -1.62
CA SER A 11 8.78 28.07 -1.78
C SER A 11 7.58 28.65 -1.01
N SER A 12 7.58 29.97 -0.80
CA SER A 12 6.46 30.74 -0.25
C SER A 12 5.53 31.33 -1.33
N HIS A 13 5.60 30.83 -2.57
CA HIS A 13 4.76 31.33 -3.66
C HIS A 13 3.26 31.07 -3.41
N PRO A 14 2.37 31.94 -3.94
CA PRO A 14 0.92 31.72 -3.85
C PRO A 14 0.50 30.36 -4.43
N LEU A 15 -0.50 29.73 -3.82
CA LEU A 15 -1.01 28.42 -4.24
C LEU A 15 -1.42 28.37 -5.72
N THR A 16 -1.95 29.47 -6.26
CA THR A 16 -2.32 29.59 -7.68
C THR A 16 -1.10 29.43 -8.59
N VAL A 17 0.03 30.05 -8.23
CA VAL A 17 1.30 29.94 -8.95
C VAL A 17 1.86 28.52 -8.81
N LYS A 18 1.86 27.97 -7.59
CA LYS A 18 2.32 26.59 -7.38
C LYS A 18 1.53 25.59 -8.22
N ARG A 19 0.20 25.68 -8.24
CA ARG A 19 -0.66 24.82 -9.06
C ARG A 19 -0.39 24.95 -10.57
N ALA A 20 -0.16 26.18 -11.06
CA ALA A 20 0.16 26.39 -12.47
C ALA A 20 1.49 25.74 -12.87
N ILE A 21 2.50 25.82 -12.00
CA ILE A 21 3.81 25.19 -12.25
C ILE A 21 3.72 23.67 -12.14
N VAL A 22 3.00 23.12 -11.14
CA VAL A 22 2.75 21.67 -11.02
C VAL A 22 2.08 21.15 -12.28
N LYS A 23 1.09 21.87 -12.82
CA LYS A 23 0.46 21.50 -14.10
C LYS A 23 1.48 21.44 -15.24
N LYS A 24 2.40 22.41 -15.33
CA LYS A 24 3.48 22.40 -16.34
C LYS A 24 4.47 21.24 -16.15
N VAL A 25 4.74 20.85 -14.91
CA VAL A 25 5.56 19.67 -14.60
C VAL A 25 4.85 18.40 -15.07
N MET A 26 3.54 18.26 -14.83
CA MET A 26 2.77 17.11 -15.31
C MET A 26 2.68 17.07 -16.84
N GLU A 27 2.46 18.20 -17.51
CA GLU A 27 2.45 18.31 -18.98
C GLU A 27 3.81 17.91 -19.60
N ALA A 28 4.90 18.04 -18.85
CA ALA A 28 6.22 17.62 -19.33
C ALA A 28 6.41 16.09 -19.34
N ALA A 29 5.56 15.33 -18.65
CA ALA A 29 5.55 13.87 -18.70
C ALA A 29 5.19 13.32 -20.09
N GLU A 30 4.55 14.11 -20.95
CA GLU A 30 4.19 13.71 -22.31
C GLU A 30 5.38 13.65 -23.28
N LYS A 31 6.53 14.19 -22.86
CA LYS A 31 7.73 14.30 -23.69
C LYS A 31 8.67 13.13 -23.40
N GLU A 32 9.67 12.92 -24.26
CA GLU A 32 10.78 12.04 -23.92
C GLU A 32 11.54 12.62 -22.71
N VAL A 33 11.73 11.76 -21.71
CA VAL A 33 12.43 12.04 -20.46
C VAL A 33 13.45 10.93 -20.28
N THR A 34 14.67 11.27 -19.87
CA THR A 34 15.70 10.25 -19.69
C THR A 34 15.38 9.36 -18.48
N GLU A 35 15.93 8.15 -18.46
CA GLU A 35 15.75 7.24 -17.34
C GLU A 35 16.15 7.89 -16.00
N GLU A 36 17.29 8.58 -15.95
CA GLU A 36 17.79 9.26 -14.75
C GLU A 36 16.83 10.34 -14.27
N GLN A 37 16.21 11.06 -15.20
CA GLN A 37 15.22 12.09 -14.88
C GLN A 37 13.93 11.48 -14.32
N CYS A 38 13.48 10.35 -14.87
CA CYS A 38 12.35 9.60 -14.33
C CYS A 38 12.66 9.09 -12.92
N GLN A 39 13.81 8.45 -12.71
CA GLN A 39 14.22 7.94 -11.40
C GLN A 39 14.30 9.05 -10.35
N ALA A 40 14.97 10.18 -10.68
CA ALA A 40 15.06 11.33 -9.76
C ALA A 40 13.67 11.88 -9.38
N LEU A 41 12.74 11.91 -10.33
CA LEU A 41 11.39 12.38 -10.08
C LEU A 41 10.57 11.39 -9.24
N TYR A 42 10.70 10.08 -9.47
CA TYR A 42 10.02 9.08 -8.65
C TYR A 42 10.52 9.10 -7.21
N HIS A 43 11.83 9.26 -6.98
CA HIS A 43 12.36 9.48 -5.64
C HIS A 43 11.80 10.74 -4.97
N LEU A 44 11.73 11.85 -5.70
CA LEU A 44 11.17 13.10 -5.17
C LEU A 44 9.69 12.96 -4.84
N THR A 45 8.89 12.42 -5.76
CA THR A 45 7.44 12.27 -5.58
C THR A 45 7.12 11.31 -4.44
N THR A 46 7.83 10.19 -4.30
CA THR A 46 7.68 9.30 -3.14
C THR A 46 7.98 10.03 -1.83
N ARG A 47 9.05 10.84 -1.79
CA ARG A 47 9.35 11.66 -0.61
C ARG A 47 8.22 12.63 -0.28
N LEU A 48 7.63 13.28 -1.28
CA LEU A 48 6.50 14.18 -1.07
C LEU A 48 5.24 13.44 -0.59
N ILE A 49 4.98 12.23 -1.10
CA ILE A 49 3.82 11.43 -0.72
C ILE A 49 3.96 10.97 0.75
N LEU A 50 5.11 10.44 1.12
CA LEU A 50 5.34 9.82 2.42
C LEU A 50 5.71 10.85 3.51
N LEU A 51 6.55 11.84 3.18
CA LEU A 51 7.13 12.79 4.13
C LEU A 51 6.69 14.24 3.90
N GLY A 52 5.72 14.50 3.02
CA GLY A 52 5.24 15.84 2.76
C GLY A 52 4.66 16.51 4.01
N GLU A 53 5.05 17.76 4.28
CA GLU A 53 4.70 18.48 5.51
C GLU A 53 3.21 18.83 5.57
N ASP A 54 2.59 19.05 4.41
CA ASP A 54 1.19 19.45 4.27
C ASP A 54 0.44 18.59 3.24
N ALA A 55 -0.88 18.73 3.19
CA ALA A 55 -1.74 18.00 2.25
C ALA A 55 -1.46 18.38 0.79
N PHE A 56 -0.98 19.60 0.53
CA PHE A 56 -0.66 20.05 -0.82
C PHE A 56 0.58 19.33 -1.36
N GLN A 57 1.65 19.20 -0.58
CA GLN A 57 2.86 18.49 -0.96
C GLN A 57 2.56 17.02 -1.29
N ARG A 58 1.82 16.33 -0.43
CA ARG A 58 1.41 14.93 -0.65
C ARG A 58 0.59 14.78 -1.93
N GLN A 59 -0.38 15.67 -2.14
CA GLN A 59 -1.21 15.68 -3.34
C GLN A 59 -0.39 15.92 -4.61
N VAL A 60 0.58 16.84 -4.57
CA VAL A 60 1.49 17.11 -5.69
C VAL A 60 2.34 15.88 -5.99
N GLY A 61 2.87 15.21 -4.97
CA GLY A 61 3.61 13.96 -5.11
C GLY A 61 2.80 12.91 -5.86
N LEU A 62 1.55 12.67 -5.44
CA LEU A 62 0.64 11.73 -6.09
C LEU A 62 0.39 12.11 -7.56
N GLN A 63 -0.03 13.34 -7.82
CA GLN A 63 -0.40 13.78 -9.18
C GLN A 63 0.76 13.70 -10.16
N VAL A 64 1.97 14.08 -9.73
CA VAL A 64 3.15 14.04 -10.59
C VAL A 64 3.60 12.59 -10.81
N GLN A 65 3.56 11.74 -9.77
CA GLN A 65 3.90 10.32 -9.92
C GLN A 65 2.94 9.61 -10.87
N GLU A 66 1.62 9.84 -10.73
CA GLU A 66 0.59 9.28 -11.61
C GLU A 66 0.79 9.74 -13.06
N ALA A 67 1.09 11.02 -13.28
CA ALA A 67 1.34 11.54 -14.62
C ALA A 67 2.57 10.88 -15.26
N TYR A 68 3.69 10.80 -14.54
CA TYR A 68 4.92 10.22 -15.10
C TYR A 68 4.82 8.70 -15.28
N ALA A 69 4.24 7.96 -14.33
CA ALA A 69 4.06 6.51 -14.46
C ALA A 69 3.09 6.14 -15.59
N ARG A 70 2.23 7.06 -16.03
CA ARG A 70 1.36 6.88 -17.19
C ARG A 70 2.13 6.86 -18.51
N TYR A 71 3.12 7.75 -18.67
CA TYR A 71 3.90 7.89 -19.92
C TYR A 71 5.22 7.11 -19.90
N HIS A 72 5.80 6.90 -18.72
CA HIS A 72 7.10 6.25 -18.48
C HIS A 72 6.94 5.06 -17.52
N ARG A 73 6.05 4.14 -17.91
CA ARG A 73 5.64 3.01 -17.05
C ARG A 73 6.76 2.02 -16.81
N ASP A 74 7.60 1.77 -17.81
CA ASP A 74 8.73 0.83 -17.68
C ASP A 74 9.78 1.37 -16.71
N GLU A 75 10.05 2.68 -16.74
CA GLU A 75 10.90 3.36 -15.78
C GLU A 75 10.31 3.29 -14.36
N PHE A 76 8.99 3.43 -14.24
CA PHE A 76 8.31 3.26 -12.95
C PHE A 76 8.40 1.82 -12.44
N ALA A 77 8.28 0.82 -13.32
CA ALA A 77 8.45 -0.59 -12.94
C ALA A 77 9.88 -0.89 -12.46
N ARG A 78 10.91 -0.29 -13.09
CA ARG A 78 12.30 -0.39 -12.62
C ARG A 78 12.52 0.31 -11.28
N PHE A 79 11.91 1.48 -11.10
CA PHE A 79 11.95 2.21 -9.82
C PHE A 79 11.30 1.40 -8.69
N PHE A 80 10.10 0.86 -8.95
CA PHE A 80 9.29 0.11 -8.00
C PHE A 80 9.70 -1.37 -7.94
N SER A 81 11.01 -1.59 -7.75
CA SER A 81 11.63 -2.91 -7.77
C SER A 81 11.30 -3.73 -6.52
N LYS A 82 11.65 -5.03 -6.55
CA LYS A 82 11.50 -5.94 -5.39
C LYS A 82 12.28 -5.42 -4.19
N GLU A 83 13.51 -4.97 -4.40
CA GLU A 83 14.42 -4.47 -3.36
C GLU A 83 13.82 -3.21 -2.71
N TYR A 84 13.25 -2.32 -3.53
CA TYR A 84 12.62 -1.11 -3.05
C TYR A 84 11.38 -1.40 -2.21
N VAL A 85 10.48 -2.24 -2.71
CA VAL A 85 9.26 -2.66 -1.98
C VAL A 85 9.61 -3.38 -0.68
N LEU A 86 10.62 -4.26 -0.71
CA LEU A 86 11.09 -4.96 0.49
C LEU A 86 11.66 -3.99 1.52
N GLY A 87 12.47 -3.01 1.08
CA GLY A 87 13.01 -1.96 1.93
C GLY A 87 11.90 -1.20 2.65
N LEU A 88 10.85 -0.79 1.93
CA LEU A 88 9.69 -0.12 2.52
C LEU A 88 9.01 -0.96 3.60
N LEU A 89 8.74 -2.23 3.31
CA LEU A 89 7.98 -3.13 4.21
C LEU A 89 8.80 -3.62 5.43
N GLN A 90 10.13 -3.61 5.34
CA GLN A 90 11.00 -4.11 6.42
C GLN A 90 11.70 -3.00 7.20
N GLN A 91 12.01 -1.87 6.57
CA GLN A 91 12.83 -0.80 7.15
C GLN A 91 12.06 0.53 7.30
N GLY A 92 10.92 0.68 6.61
CA GLY A 92 10.19 1.93 6.59
C GLY A 92 10.70 2.90 5.52
N TYR A 93 10.44 4.19 5.71
CA TYR A 93 10.89 5.23 4.77
C TYR A 93 11.19 6.54 5.49
N GLY A 94 12.46 6.97 5.49
CA GLY A 94 12.88 8.18 6.18
C GLY A 94 12.57 8.12 7.67
N SER A 95 11.65 8.97 8.15
CA SER A 95 11.19 8.96 9.54
C SER A 95 9.99 8.05 9.81
N LEU A 96 9.39 7.44 8.78
CA LEU A 96 8.26 6.52 8.93
C LEU A 96 8.76 5.13 9.29
N ASP A 97 8.18 4.55 10.34
CA ASP A 97 8.39 3.15 10.69
C ASP A 97 7.78 2.23 9.63
N ARG A 98 8.30 1.01 9.51
CA ARG A 98 7.79 -0.03 8.58
C ARG A 98 6.31 -0.38 8.77
N ARG A 99 5.72 -0.08 9.94
CA ARG A 99 4.30 -0.29 10.26
C ARG A 99 3.43 0.92 9.98
N ASP A 100 4.00 2.03 9.53
CA ASP A 100 3.24 3.24 9.24
C ASP A 100 2.23 2.97 8.11
N PRO A 101 0.93 3.31 8.30
CA PRO A 101 -0.12 3.04 7.32
C PRO A 101 0.12 3.73 5.96
N ALA A 102 0.85 4.84 5.93
CA ALA A 102 1.16 5.54 4.69
C ALA A 102 2.02 4.69 3.74
N ILE A 103 2.82 3.76 4.27
CA ILE A 103 3.60 2.83 3.45
C ILE A 103 2.68 1.89 2.67
N LEU A 104 1.65 1.35 3.32
CA LEU A 104 0.67 0.48 2.64
C LEU A 104 -0.17 1.24 1.63
N ASP A 105 -0.55 2.49 1.93
CA ASP A 105 -1.27 3.34 0.97
C ASP A 105 -0.41 3.65 -0.25
N PHE A 106 0.87 3.96 -0.05
CA PHE A 106 1.83 4.18 -1.13
C PHE A 106 2.06 2.91 -1.97
N LEU A 107 2.23 1.76 -1.32
CA LEU A 107 2.35 0.47 -1.98
C LEU A 107 1.11 0.18 -2.84
N HIS A 108 -0.08 0.41 -2.30
CA HIS A 108 -1.34 0.18 -3.01
C HIS A 108 -1.48 1.08 -4.24
N GLY A 109 -1.20 2.39 -4.07
CA GLY A 109 -1.21 3.36 -5.17
C GLY A 109 -0.21 2.99 -6.27
N SER A 110 1.01 2.62 -5.87
CA SER A 110 2.08 2.23 -6.79
C SER A 110 1.74 0.94 -7.56
N LEU A 111 1.16 -0.07 -6.89
CA LEU A 111 0.69 -1.28 -7.56
C LEU A 111 -0.41 -0.98 -8.60
N ARG A 112 -1.30 -0.02 -8.33
CA ARG A 112 -2.34 0.40 -9.28
C ARG A 112 -1.76 1.06 -10.53
N LEU A 113 -0.66 1.80 -10.40
CA LEU A 113 0.06 2.36 -11.56
C LEU A 113 0.65 1.26 -12.47
N LEU A 114 0.92 0.08 -11.89
CA LEU A 114 1.45 -1.09 -12.57
C LEU A 114 0.40 -2.15 -12.90
N ILE A 115 -0.90 -1.92 -12.70
CA ILE A 115 -1.93 -2.99 -12.78
C ILE A 115 -1.95 -3.74 -14.13
N SER A 116 -1.52 -3.10 -15.22
CA SER A 116 -1.42 -3.70 -16.56
C SER A 116 0.01 -4.06 -16.97
N CYS A 117 0.96 -4.03 -16.03
CA CYS A 117 2.38 -4.32 -16.26
C CYS A 117 2.73 -5.72 -15.69
N PRO A 118 3.53 -6.53 -16.41
CA PRO A 118 4.02 -7.81 -15.90
C PRO A 118 4.80 -7.72 -14.59
N ALA A 119 5.40 -6.56 -14.29
CA ALA A 119 6.16 -6.31 -13.07
C ALA A 119 5.37 -6.61 -11.78
N VAL A 120 4.03 -6.48 -11.79
CA VAL A 120 3.20 -6.85 -10.63
C VAL A 120 3.29 -8.35 -10.33
N LEU A 121 3.40 -9.20 -11.35
CA LEU A 121 3.56 -10.64 -11.17
C LEU A 121 4.93 -10.98 -10.59
N GLU A 122 5.95 -10.17 -10.89
CA GLU A 122 7.28 -10.35 -10.31
C GLU A 122 7.35 -9.95 -8.83
N LEU A 123 6.55 -8.94 -8.43
CA LEU A 123 6.39 -8.52 -7.04
C LEU A 123 5.51 -9.48 -6.22
N ALA A 124 4.61 -10.23 -6.85
CA ALA A 124 3.63 -11.05 -6.16
C ALA A 124 4.26 -12.07 -5.17
N PRO A 125 5.31 -12.84 -5.48
CA PRO A 125 5.93 -13.76 -4.52
C PRO A 125 6.53 -13.07 -3.29
N LEU A 126 7.13 -11.89 -3.49
CA LEU A 126 7.63 -11.06 -2.41
C LEU A 126 6.47 -10.64 -1.49
N LEU A 127 5.41 -10.10 -2.10
CA LEU A 127 4.24 -9.64 -1.37
C LEU A 127 3.53 -10.78 -0.63
N GLN A 128 3.40 -11.96 -1.21
CA GLN A 128 2.85 -13.14 -0.52
C GLN A 128 3.61 -13.43 0.79
N THR A 129 4.94 -13.34 0.76
CA THR A 129 5.76 -13.59 1.95
C THR A 129 5.61 -12.45 2.97
N GLU A 130 5.68 -11.20 2.51
CA GLU A 130 5.61 -10.04 3.39
C GLU A 130 4.22 -9.83 4.00
N VAL A 131 3.13 -10.07 3.27
CA VAL A 131 1.78 -9.97 3.86
C VAL A 131 1.55 -11.04 4.91
N LEU A 132 2.06 -12.26 4.71
CA LEU A 132 2.01 -13.30 5.73
C LEU A 132 2.81 -12.90 6.97
N ARG A 133 4.05 -12.39 6.79
CA ARG A 133 4.84 -11.84 7.90
C ARG A 133 4.07 -10.77 8.66
N ILE A 134 3.51 -9.79 7.95
CA ILE A 134 2.78 -8.68 8.58
C ILE A 134 1.59 -9.21 9.38
N ILE A 135 0.78 -10.13 8.84
CA ILE A 135 -0.33 -10.73 9.59
C ILE A 135 0.15 -11.51 10.82
N CYS A 136 1.27 -12.25 10.73
CA CYS A 136 1.88 -12.92 11.89
C CYS A 136 2.31 -11.94 12.99
N GLU A 137 2.61 -10.68 12.65
CA GLU A 137 2.93 -9.62 13.60
C GLU A 137 1.70 -9.02 14.30
N ARG A 138 0.48 -9.51 14.00
CA ARG A 138 -0.80 -9.08 14.60
C ARG A 138 -1.04 -7.57 14.46
N PRO A 139 -1.17 -7.07 13.23
CA PRO A 139 -1.33 -5.65 12.98
C PRO A 139 -2.70 -5.16 13.45
N GLU A 140 -2.83 -3.85 13.64
CA GLU A 140 -4.09 -3.21 14.02
C GLU A 140 -5.18 -3.35 12.94
N PRO A 141 -6.47 -3.22 13.31
CA PRO A 141 -7.60 -3.36 12.38
C PRO A 141 -7.47 -2.49 11.13
N ALA A 142 -7.02 -1.25 11.27
CA ALA A 142 -6.84 -0.31 10.15
C ALA A 142 -5.79 -0.81 9.14
N THR A 143 -4.65 -1.30 9.63
CA THR A 143 -3.58 -1.87 8.82
C THR A 143 -4.04 -3.16 8.12
N CYS A 144 -4.73 -4.03 8.84
CA CYS A 144 -5.36 -5.22 8.25
C CYS A 144 -6.37 -4.87 7.15
N ALA A 145 -7.19 -3.83 7.34
CA ALA A 145 -8.16 -3.41 6.33
C ALA A 145 -7.49 -2.86 5.07
N LYS A 146 -6.37 -2.14 5.20
CA LYS A 146 -5.55 -1.69 4.05
C LYS A 146 -4.95 -2.87 3.30
N LEU A 147 -4.36 -3.84 4.01
CA LEU A 147 -3.90 -5.09 3.41
C LEU A 147 -5.04 -5.83 2.71
N ALA A 148 -6.22 -5.89 3.32
CA ALA A 148 -7.39 -6.52 2.72
C ALA A 148 -7.79 -5.85 1.40
N THR A 149 -7.72 -4.51 1.32
CA THR A 149 -7.93 -3.79 0.06
C THR A 149 -6.87 -4.16 -0.98
N ILE A 150 -5.58 -4.15 -0.63
CA ILE A 150 -4.49 -4.51 -1.54
C ILE A 150 -4.69 -5.93 -2.08
N LEU A 151 -4.95 -6.89 -1.20
CA LEU A 151 -5.09 -8.31 -1.58
C LEU A 151 -6.38 -8.60 -2.37
N THR A 152 -7.42 -7.79 -2.19
CA THR A 152 -8.64 -7.87 -3.01
C THR A 152 -8.39 -7.34 -4.42
N ASP A 153 -7.69 -6.21 -4.55
CA ASP A 153 -7.35 -5.62 -5.84
C ASP A 153 -6.28 -6.43 -6.59
N PHE A 154 -5.37 -7.08 -5.86
CA PHE A 154 -4.24 -7.84 -6.39
C PHE A 154 -4.22 -9.28 -5.83
N PRO A 155 -5.16 -10.15 -6.26
CA PRO A 155 -5.31 -11.52 -5.72
C PRO A 155 -4.09 -12.42 -5.95
N GLN A 156 -3.22 -12.09 -6.90
CA GLN A 156 -1.92 -12.74 -7.08
C GLN A 156 -0.99 -12.58 -5.88
N CYS A 157 -1.19 -11.57 -5.03
CA CYS A 157 -0.37 -11.31 -3.84
C CYS A 157 -0.86 -12.09 -2.60
N VAL A 158 -1.98 -12.80 -2.68
CA VAL A 158 -2.50 -13.64 -1.59
C VAL A 158 -1.63 -14.90 -1.46
N PRO A 159 -1.15 -15.27 -0.25
CA PRO A 159 -0.43 -16.52 -0.03
C PRO A 159 -1.28 -17.72 -0.45
N ARG A 160 -0.66 -18.72 -1.09
CA ARG A 160 -1.38 -19.91 -1.63
C ARG A 160 -0.92 -21.20 -0.98
N GLU A 161 -1.69 -22.26 -1.19
CA GLU A 161 -1.38 -23.61 -0.74
C GLU A 161 -1.16 -23.65 0.79
N LYS A 162 -0.07 -24.28 1.25
CA LYS A 162 0.28 -24.37 2.67
C LYS A 162 0.42 -22.98 3.32
N ALA A 163 0.96 -21.99 2.60
CA ALA A 163 1.08 -20.64 3.11
C ALA A 163 -0.29 -19.94 3.18
N GLY A 164 -1.23 -20.27 2.28
CA GLY A 164 -2.61 -19.78 2.30
C GLY A 164 -3.39 -20.27 3.52
N VAL A 165 -3.24 -21.56 3.89
CA VAL A 165 -3.81 -22.11 5.12
C VAL A 165 -3.27 -21.37 6.35
N LEU A 166 -1.94 -21.23 6.44
CA LEU A 166 -1.30 -20.53 7.55
C LEU A 166 -1.74 -19.05 7.61
N PHE A 167 -1.81 -18.37 6.47
CA PHE A 167 -2.28 -16.99 6.38
C PHE A 167 -3.68 -16.83 6.95
N CYS A 168 -4.62 -17.70 6.57
CA CYS A 168 -5.99 -17.62 7.07
C CYS A 168 -6.09 -17.88 8.57
N GLN A 169 -5.34 -18.87 9.10
CA GLN A 169 -5.28 -19.14 10.54
C GLN A 169 -4.71 -17.93 11.31
N GLN A 170 -3.62 -17.34 10.81
CA GLN A 170 -3.02 -16.16 11.46
C GLN A 170 -3.90 -14.93 11.35
N LEU A 171 -4.65 -14.79 10.26
CA LEU A 171 -5.64 -13.73 10.13
C LEU A 171 -6.76 -13.90 11.16
N VAL A 172 -7.32 -15.11 11.31
CA VAL A 172 -8.30 -15.43 12.36
C VAL A 172 -7.76 -15.15 13.77
N ARG A 173 -6.51 -15.53 14.05
CA ARG A 173 -5.85 -15.17 15.33
C ARG A 173 -5.76 -13.66 15.50
N THR A 174 -5.39 -12.94 14.45
CA THR A 174 -5.29 -11.47 14.47
C THR A 174 -6.65 -10.82 14.78
N PHE A 175 -7.75 -11.32 14.19
CA PHE A 175 -9.11 -10.88 14.54
C PHE A 175 -9.41 -10.96 16.03
N ALA A 176 -8.93 -12.00 16.72
CA ALA A 176 -9.18 -12.17 18.15
C ALA A 176 -8.51 -11.10 19.02
N TYR A 177 -7.49 -10.39 18.49
CA TYR A 177 -6.84 -9.27 19.17
C TYR A 177 -7.40 -7.90 18.77
N PHE A 178 -8.32 -7.85 17.81
CA PHE A 178 -8.93 -6.58 17.42
C PHE A 178 -9.76 -6.01 18.57
N HIS A 179 -9.45 -4.76 18.89
CA HIS A 179 -10.20 -3.98 19.86
C HIS A 179 -10.30 -2.54 19.38
N CYS A 180 -11.37 -1.85 19.77
CA CYS A 180 -11.56 -0.43 19.54
C CYS A 180 -11.79 0.23 20.90
N PRO A 181 -10.81 0.97 21.45
CA PRO A 181 -10.98 1.64 22.74
C PRO A 181 -11.84 2.91 22.62
N ALA A 182 -12.17 3.33 21.40
CA ALA A 182 -12.90 4.55 21.13
C ALA A 182 -14.34 4.49 21.65
N THR A 183 -14.83 5.62 22.12
CA THR A 183 -16.25 5.81 22.50
C THR A 183 -17.02 6.63 21.46
N GLU A 184 -16.32 7.28 20.53
CA GLU A 184 -16.95 8.08 19.50
C GLU A 184 -17.60 7.20 18.42
N GLU A 185 -18.84 7.51 18.08
CA GLU A 185 -19.62 6.75 17.09
C GLU A 185 -18.89 6.66 15.74
N ARG A 186 -18.24 7.74 15.31
CA ARG A 186 -17.50 7.78 14.05
C ARG A 186 -16.38 6.74 14.03
N GLU A 187 -15.61 6.65 15.10
CA GLU A 187 -14.49 5.72 15.22
C GLU A 187 -14.98 4.27 15.32
N LEU A 188 -16.07 4.03 16.04
CA LEU A 188 -16.72 2.72 16.12
C LEU A 188 -17.23 2.25 14.74
N ARG A 189 -17.86 3.14 13.96
CA ARG A 189 -18.31 2.83 12.59
C ARG A 189 -17.13 2.53 11.66
N GLU A 190 -16.04 3.27 11.79
CA GLU A 190 -14.81 3.04 11.03
C GLU A 190 -14.19 1.69 11.40
N TYR A 191 -14.09 1.37 12.68
CA TYR A 191 -13.64 0.05 13.15
C TYR A 191 -14.47 -1.09 12.57
N VAL A 192 -15.81 -1.01 12.64
CA VAL A 192 -16.68 -2.03 12.05
C VAL A 192 -16.47 -2.16 10.54
N THR A 193 -16.27 -1.04 9.84
CA THR A 193 -15.97 -1.03 8.39
C THR A 193 -14.65 -1.73 8.09
N GLN A 194 -13.61 -1.48 8.90
CA GLN A 194 -12.30 -2.12 8.79
C GLN A 194 -12.40 -3.63 9.00
N VAL A 195 -12.99 -4.06 10.12
CA VAL A 195 -13.18 -5.49 10.46
C VAL A 195 -14.01 -6.21 9.39
N THR A 196 -15.07 -5.57 8.89
CA THR A 196 -15.91 -6.12 7.81
C THR A 196 -15.10 -6.36 6.54
N ARG A 197 -14.22 -5.41 6.18
CA ARG A 197 -13.38 -5.54 4.98
C ARG A 197 -12.42 -6.72 5.07
N VAL A 198 -11.81 -6.92 6.23
CA VAL A 198 -10.92 -8.07 6.46
C VAL A 198 -11.71 -9.39 6.40
N SER A 199 -12.96 -9.39 6.89
CA SER A 199 -13.83 -10.57 6.84
C SER A 199 -14.20 -10.93 5.40
N VAL A 200 -14.50 -9.92 4.58
CA VAL A 200 -14.79 -10.10 3.15
C VAL A 200 -13.60 -10.69 2.41
N LEU A 201 -12.36 -10.24 2.70
CA LEU A 201 -11.16 -10.85 2.14
C LEU A 201 -11.09 -12.34 2.50
N LEU A 202 -11.22 -12.68 3.79
CA LEU A 202 -11.12 -14.06 4.27
C LEU A 202 -12.16 -14.97 3.59
N GLN A 203 -13.40 -14.50 3.47
CA GLN A 203 -14.45 -15.21 2.72
C GLN A 203 -14.12 -15.36 1.23
N GLY A 204 -13.52 -14.34 0.62
CA GLY A 204 -13.02 -14.40 -0.76
C GLY A 204 -11.96 -15.48 -0.94
N ILE A 205 -11.02 -15.58 0.00
CA ILE A 205 -9.98 -16.62 0.00
C ILE A 205 -10.60 -18.00 0.15
N TRP A 206 -11.55 -18.19 1.09
CA TRP A 206 -12.23 -19.48 1.25
C TRP A 206 -12.97 -19.94 -0.02
N LYS A 207 -13.54 -19.01 -0.78
CA LYS A 207 -14.20 -19.32 -2.06
C LYS A 207 -13.19 -19.70 -3.14
N ALA A 208 -12.05 -19.01 -3.20
CA ALA A 208 -11.02 -19.28 -4.20
C ALA A 208 -10.20 -20.54 -3.88
N GLU A 209 -9.96 -20.83 -2.60
CA GLU A 209 -9.18 -21.96 -2.11
C GLU A 209 -9.92 -22.66 -0.96
N PRO A 210 -10.91 -23.53 -1.24
CA PRO A 210 -11.76 -24.17 -0.24
C PRO A 210 -11.02 -24.95 0.84
N ALA A 211 -9.80 -25.42 0.56
CA ALA A 211 -8.94 -26.10 1.52
C ALA A 211 -8.58 -25.23 2.75
N THR A 212 -8.69 -23.90 2.63
CA THR A 212 -8.41 -22.95 3.73
C THR A 212 -9.57 -22.78 4.70
N LEU A 213 -10.81 -23.14 4.32
CA LEU A 213 -12.02 -22.89 5.11
C LEU A 213 -12.03 -23.67 6.43
N LEU A 214 -11.93 -25.00 6.38
CA LEU A 214 -12.02 -25.85 7.57
C LEU A 214 -10.92 -25.52 8.60
N PRO A 215 -9.63 -25.39 8.22
CA PRO A 215 -8.58 -24.97 9.16
C PRO A 215 -8.81 -23.60 9.80
N SER A 216 -9.43 -22.67 9.07
CA SER A 216 -9.77 -21.34 9.61
C SER A 216 -10.86 -21.43 10.67
N LEU A 217 -11.91 -22.22 10.43
CA LEU A 217 -13.00 -22.42 11.39
C LEU A 217 -12.55 -23.20 12.63
N GLN A 218 -11.63 -24.15 12.47
CA GLN A 218 -10.98 -24.84 13.60
C GLN A 218 -10.22 -23.85 14.48
N GLU A 219 -9.54 -22.86 13.89
CA GLU A 219 -8.85 -21.81 14.64
C GLU A 219 -9.83 -20.92 15.39
N VAL A 220 -10.98 -20.55 14.78
CA VAL A 220 -12.06 -19.84 15.49
C VAL A 220 -12.51 -20.63 16.72
N PHE A 221 -12.76 -21.93 16.56
CA PHE A 221 -13.19 -22.79 17.67
C PHE A 221 -12.15 -22.84 18.77
N ALA A 222 -10.87 -23.03 18.42
CA ALA A 222 -9.77 -23.07 19.37
C ALA A 222 -9.66 -21.78 20.21
N ILE A 223 -9.87 -20.62 19.57
CA ILE A 223 -9.84 -19.31 20.25
C ILE A 223 -11.00 -19.17 21.24
N ILE A 224 -12.24 -19.46 20.80
CA ILE A 224 -13.42 -19.27 21.66
C ILE A 224 -13.56 -20.36 22.74
N SER A 225 -12.92 -21.52 22.56
CA SER A 225 -12.87 -22.60 23.56
C SER A 225 -11.70 -22.49 24.52
N SER A 226 -10.82 -21.50 24.37
CA SER A 226 -9.68 -21.30 25.26
C SER A 226 -10.15 -20.96 26.67
N THR A 227 -9.73 -21.74 27.66
CA THR A 227 -10.02 -21.57 29.10
C THR A 227 -8.91 -20.84 29.83
#